data_AF-A0A2E6C253-F1
#
_entry.id   AF-A0A2E6C253-F1
#
_cell.length_a   1.000
_cell.length_b   1.000
_cell.length_c   1.000
_cell.angle_alpha   90.00
_cell.angle_beta   90.00
_cell.angle_gamma   90.00
#
_symmetry.space_group_name_H-M   'P 1'
#
loop_
_entity.id
_entity.type
_entity.pdbx_description
1 polymer ?
#
loop_
_entity_poly.entity_id
_entity_poly.type
_entity_poly.pdbx_seq_one_letter_code
_entity_poly.pdbx_strand_id
1 'polypeptide(L)'
;MGEDKSLLNSNVERLSRELEASGCERIIIMCGSEDRADLFPGECHIDTKETLAESLFDLISTLPGTIQLAPCDAYLADEELFKKTLGVPIDDEGNRQPLLAKFDSKDELIQSQKISQMFEKIPSCEGGIRARNINTPEEFKEIQSFLR
;
A
#
# COMPACT_ATOMS: atom_id res chain seq x y z
N MET A 1 3.74 15.50 18.20
CA MET A 1 4.27 14.37 17.40
C MET A 1 3.89 12.99 17.99
N GLY A 2 2.76 12.89 18.71
CA GLY A 2 2.26 11.62 19.28
C GLY A 2 0.98 11.12 18.60
N GLU A 3 0.12 12.04 18.16
CA GLU A 3 -1.13 11.71 17.46
C GLU A 3 -0.89 11.04 16.09
N ASP A 4 0.05 11.54 15.29
CA ASP A 4 0.38 10.96 13.98
C ASP A 4 0.82 9.50 14.10
N LYS A 5 1.54 9.14 15.18
CA LYS A 5 2.03 7.77 15.40
C LYS A 5 0.90 6.81 15.77
N SER A 6 -0.01 7.21 16.66
CA SER A 6 -1.17 6.39 17.01
C SER A 6 -2.14 6.22 15.83
N LEU A 7 -2.33 7.28 15.04
CA LEU A 7 -3.16 7.24 13.83
C LEU A 7 -2.56 6.32 12.77
N LEU A 8 -1.27 6.45 12.47
CA LEU A 8 -0.56 5.55 11.55
C LEU A 8 -0.65 4.09 11.99
N ASN A 9 -0.37 3.79 13.26
CA ASN A 9 -0.43 2.42 13.77
C ASN A 9 -1.86 1.86 13.68
N SER A 10 -2.87 2.65 14.07
CA SER A 10 -4.27 2.23 13.97
C SER A 10 -4.72 1.99 12.52
N ASN A 11 -4.20 2.75 11.55
CA ASN A 11 -4.53 2.57 10.15
C ASN A 11 -3.83 1.35 9.55
N VAL A 12 -2.59 1.06 9.94
CA VAL A 12 -1.90 -0.18 9.53
C VAL A 12 -2.66 -1.41 10.04
N GLU A 13 -3.13 -1.40 11.28
CA GLU A 13 -3.99 -2.46 11.81
C GLU A 13 -5.30 -2.59 11.03
N ARG A 14 -5.96 -1.47 10.72
CA ARG A 14 -7.18 -1.44 9.90
C ARG A 14 -6.93 -2.05 8.52
N LEU A 15 -5.93 -1.55 7.80
CA LEU A 15 -5.57 -2.02 6.46
C LEU A 15 -5.23 -3.50 6.45
N SER A 16 -4.54 -4.01 7.48
CA SER A 16 -4.23 -5.44 7.60
C SER A 16 -5.52 -6.28 7.64
N ARG A 17 -6.53 -5.85 8.40
CA ARG A 17 -7.84 -6.54 8.45
C ARG A 17 -8.60 -6.47 7.13
N GLU A 18 -8.58 -5.33 6.45
CA GLU A 18 -9.21 -5.16 5.13
C GLU A 18 -8.53 -6.06 4.08
N LEU A 19 -7.20 -6.17 4.12
CA LEU A 19 -6.43 -7.07 3.25
C LEU A 19 -6.77 -8.54 3.54
N GLU A 20 -6.81 -8.95 4.81
CA GLU A 20 -7.25 -10.30 5.20
C GLU A 20 -8.67 -10.60 4.71
N ALA A 21 -9.62 -9.68 4.92
CA ALA A 21 -11.00 -9.81 4.44
C ALA A 21 -11.08 -9.90 2.91
N SER A 22 -10.14 -9.27 2.20
CA SER A 22 -10.02 -9.36 0.75
C SER A 22 -9.52 -10.71 0.24
N GLY A 23 -9.01 -11.57 1.14
CA GLY A 23 -8.46 -12.90 0.85
C GLY A 23 -6.94 -12.98 0.90
N CYS A 24 -6.24 -11.98 1.44
CA CYS A 24 -4.80 -12.07 1.66
C CYS A 24 -4.49 -12.99 2.84
N GLU A 25 -3.71 -14.05 2.60
CA GLU A 25 -3.38 -15.05 3.63
C GLU A 25 -2.15 -14.69 4.47
N ARG A 26 -1.29 -13.81 3.95
CA ARG A 26 -0.05 -13.37 4.61
C ARG A 26 0.10 -11.87 4.42
N ILE A 27 0.22 -11.15 5.53
CA ILE A 27 0.44 -9.71 5.57
C ILE A 27 1.88 -9.43 5.98
N ILE A 28 2.60 -8.65 5.17
CA ILE A 28 3.97 -8.24 5.42
C ILE A 28 4.01 -6.72 5.51
N ILE A 29 4.53 -6.20 6.61
CA ILE A 29 4.60 -4.76 6.88
C ILE A 29 6.02 -4.28 6.62
N MET A 30 6.21 -3.45 5.60
CA MET A 30 7.49 -2.76 5.39
C MET A 30 7.63 -1.62 6.40
N CYS A 31 8.46 -1.80 7.43
CA CYS A 31 8.53 -0.88 8.57
C CYS A 31 9.65 0.17 8.44
N GLY A 32 10.42 0.16 7.35
CA GLY A 32 11.58 1.02 7.19
C GLY A 32 12.75 0.48 7.98
N SER A 33 12.92 0.97 9.21
CA SER A 33 14.04 0.64 10.08
C SER A 33 13.66 -0.37 11.18
N GLU A 34 14.67 -1.03 11.75
CA GLU A 34 14.51 -2.08 12.77
C GLU A 34 13.81 -1.57 14.04
N ASP A 35 14.06 -0.31 14.44
CA ASP A 35 13.44 0.31 15.62
C ASP A 35 11.91 0.47 15.51
N ARG A 36 11.36 0.31 14.30
CA ARG A 36 9.92 0.38 14.04
C ARG A 36 9.24 -0.98 13.96
N ALA A 37 9.99 -2.08 13.91
CA ALA A 37 9.42 -3.42 13.78
C ALA A 37 8.48 -3.76 14.96
N ASP A 38 8.90 -3.42 16.19
CA ASP A 38 8.11 -3.66 17.40
C ASP A 38 6.84 -2.79 17.51
N LEU A 39 6.65 -1.82 16.60
CA LEU A 39 5.49 -0.92 16.60
C LEU A 39 4.30 -1.50 15.84
N PHE A 40 4.51 -2.52 15.00
CA PHE A 40 3.47 -3.07 14.14
C PHE A 40 3.21 -4.54 14.48
N PRO A 41 1.95 -4.97 14.54
CA PRO A 41 1.63 -6.37 14.77
C PRO A 41 1.93 -7.20 13.51
N GLY A 42 2.44 -8.41 13.69
CA GLY A 42 2.60 -9.39 12.61
C GLY A 42 3.99 -9.43 12.00
N GLU A 43 4.07 -9.85 10.73
CA GLU A 43 5.34 -10.02 10.04
C GLU A 43 5.86 -8.68 9.51
N CYS A 44 6.98 -8.22 10.06
CA CYS A 44 7.65 -7.00 9.61
C CYS A 44 8.85 -7.31 8.70
N HIS A 45 9.03 -6.50 7.66
CA HIS A 45 10.19 -6.50 6.80
C HIS A 45 10.92 -5.16 6.91
N ILE A 46 12.22 -5.22 7.19
CA ILE A 46 13.10 -4.05 7.27
C ILE A 46 13.54 -3.70 5.84
N ASP A 47 13.51 -2.41 5.51
CA ASP A 47 13.95 -1.93 4.21
C ASP A 47 15.45 -2.20 4.03
N THR A 48 15.83 -2.84 2.93
CA THR A 48 17.20 -3.28 2.69
C THR A 48 18.02 -2.34 1.80
N LYS A 49 17.38 -1.31 1.23
CA LYS A 49 17.95 -0.37 0.24
C LYS A 49 17.70 1.08 0.63
N GLU A 50 18.34 1.98 -0.11
CA GLU A 50 18.21 3.44 0.09
C GLU A 50 16.83 3.98 -0.32
N THR A 51 16.19 3.35 -1.31
CA THR A 51 14.87 3.78 -1.80
C THR A 51 13.80 2.73 -1.51
N LEU A 52 12.58 3.21 -1.23
CA LEU A 52 11.41 2.34 -1.05
C LEU A 52 11.19 1.45 -2.28
N ALA A 53 11.40 1.99 -3.49
CA ALA A 53 11.21 1.23 -4.72
C ALA A 53 12.15 0.03 -4.82
N GLU A 54 13.43 0.21 -4.50
CA GLU A 54 14.40 -0.89 -4.53
C GLU A 54 14.14 -1.91 -3.41
N SER A 55 13.85 -1.46 -2.18
CA SER A 55 13.50 -2.35 -1.07
C SER A 55 12.25 -3.17 -1.36
N LEU A 56 11.22 -2.52 -1.92
CA LEU A 56 9.96 -3.16 -2.29
C LEU A 56 10.16 -4.15 -3.45
N PHE A 57 10.96 -3.80 -4.45
CA PHE A 57 11.32 -4.70 -5.54
C PHE A 57 12.01 -5.98 -5.04
N ASP A 58 13.01 -5.83 -4.17
CA ASP A 58 13.74 -6.97 -3.59
C ASP A 58 12.80 -7.88 -2.79
N LEU A 59 11.90 -7.31 -1.98
CA LEU A 59 10.90 -8.09 -1.24
C LEU A 59 9.94 -8.82 -2.18
N ILE A 60 9.30 -8.10 -3.11
CA ILE A 60 8.33 -8.67 -4.06
C ILE A 60 8.95 -9.84 -4.84
N SER A 61 10.22 -9.72 -5.24
CA SER A 61 10.95 -10.74 -6.00
C SER A 61 11.10 -12.08 -5.23
N THR A 62 10.90 -12.07 -3.92
CA THR A 62 10.95 -13.28 -3.07
C THR A 62 9.57 -13.90 -2.81
N LEU A 63 8.48 -13.19 -3.13
CA LEU A 63 7.12 -13.58 -2.79
C LEU A 63 6.46 -14.32 -3.97
N PRO A 64 5.91 -15.52 -3.77
CA PRO A 64 5.13 -16.20 -4.78
C PRO A 64 3.65 -15.78 -4.74
N GLY A 65 2.97 -15.88 -5.89
CA GLY A 65 1.51 -15.76 -6.00
C GLY A 65 1.03 -14.34 -6.27
N THR A 66 -0.21 -14.05 -5.91
CA THR A 66 -0.82 -12.72 -6.10
C THR A 66 -0.45 -11.80 -4.94
N ILE A 67 0.04 -10.61 -5.26
CA ILE A 67 0.50 -9.60 -4.33
C ILE A 67 -0.46 -8.41 -4.38
N GLN A 68 -0.97 -7.99 -3.22
CA GLN A 68 -1.75 -6.77 -3.03
C GLN A 68 -0.92 -5.82 -2.16
N LEU A 69 -0.69 -4.61 -2.66
CA LEU A 69 -0.02 -3.55 -1.92
C LEU A 69 -1.04 -2.62 -1.27
N ALA A 70 -0.66 -2.01 -0.15
CA ALA A 70 -1.40 -0.93 0.47
C ALA A 70 -0.42 0.04 1.16
N PRO A 71 -0.46 1.35 0.86
CA PRO A 71 0.33 2.32 1.61
C PRO A 71 -0.36 2.61 2.94
N CYS A 72 0.43 2.93 3.97
CA CYS A 72 -0.09 3.17 5.32
C CYS A 72 -0.97 4.44 5.43
N ASP A 73 -1.04 5.25 4.39
CA ASP A 73 -1.84 6.48 4.28
C ASP A 73 -3.11 6.30 3.41
N ALA A 74 -3.43 5.08 2.96
CA ALA A 74 -4.67 4.77 2.24
C ALA A 74 -5.85 4.63 3.21
N TYR A 75 -6.28 5.74 3.82
CA TYR A 75 -7.36 5.75 4.82
C TYR A 75 -8.72 5.31 4.28
N LEU A 76 -8.98 5.48 2.99
CA LEU A 76 -10.25 5.12 2.34
C LEU A 76 -10.23 3.74 1.67
N ALA A 77 -9.07 3.07 1.60
CA ALA A 77 -8.99 1.74 1.02
C ALA A 77 -9.68 0.72 1.92
N ASP A 78 -10.49 -0.15 1.31
CA ASP A 78 -11.29 -1.18 1.99
C ASP A 78 -11.22 -2.52 1.27
N GLU A 79 -11.78 -3.56 1.90
CA GLU A 79 -11.91 -4.90 1.34
C GLU A 79 -12.46 -4.89 -0.10
N GLU A 80 -13.48 -4.09 -0.37
CA GLU A 80 -14.14 -4.05 -1.67
C GLU A 80 -13.23 -3.47 -2.75
N LEU A 81 -12.44 -2.44 -2.44
CA LEU A 81 -11.39 -1.96 -3.32
C LEU A 81 -10.39 -3.09 -3.60
N PHE A 82 -9.79 -3.69 -2.58
CA PHE A 82 -8.77 -4.74 -2.74
C PHE A 82 -9.26 -5.98 -3.50
N LYS A 83 -10.55 -6.33 -3.36
CA LYS A 83 -11.17 -7.42 -4.13
C LYS A 83 -11.29 -7.10 -5.60
N LYS A 84 -11.63 -5.85 -5.94
CA LYS A 84 -11.85 -5.40 -7.32
C LYS A 84 -10.58 -4.97 -8.05
N THR A 85 -9.55 -4.54 -7.31
CA THR A 85 -8.28 -4.11 -7.89
C THR A 85 -7.65 -5.24 -8.69
N LEU A 86 -7.25 -4.96 -9.93
CA LEU A 86 -6.45 -5.83 -10.78
C LEU A 86 -5.57 -4.95 -11.67
N GLY A 87 -4.33 -4.75 -11.25
CA GLY A 87 -3.41 -3.75 -11.79
C GLY A 87 -3.19 -2.58 -10.83
N VAL A 88 -2.81 -1.43 -11.37
CA VAL A 88 -2.58 -0.18 -10.63
C VAL A 88 -3.87 0.65 -10.60
N PRO A 89 -4.51 0.86 -9.44
CA PRO A 89 -5.72 1.66 -9.38
C PRO A 89 -5.45 3.13 -9.74
N ILE A 90 -6.40 3.73 -10.44
CA ILE A 90 -6.49 5.17 -10.68
C ILE A 90 -7.49 5.76 -9.68
N ASP A 91 -7.08 6.79 -8.95
CA ASP A 91 -7.94 7.50 -8.00
C ASP A 91 -8.97 8.41 -8.71
N ASP A 92 -9.82 9.08 -7.94
CA ASP A 92 -10.85 9.99 -8.47
C ASP A 92 -10.29 11.29 -9.07
N GLU A 93 -9.00 11.57 -8.91
CA GLU A 93 -8.31 12.70 -9.56
C GLU A 93 -7.59 12.28 -10.85
N GLY A 94 -7.62 10.99 -11.19
CA GLY A 94 -6.93 10.46 -12.36
C GLY A 94 -5.47 10.12 -12.11
N ASN A 95 -5.00 10.13 -10.86
CA ASN A 95 -3.63 9.74 -10.53
C ASN A 95 -3.54 8.21 -10.41
N ARG A 96 -2.46 7.64 -10.96
CA ARG A 96 -2.11 6.23 -10.73
C ARG A 96 -1.56 6.07 -9.31
N GLN A 97 -1.98 5.00 -8.63
CA GLN A 97 -1.63 4.70 -7.25
C GLN A 97 -0.87 3.36 -7.18
N PRO A 98 0.42 3.30 -7.52
CA PRO A 98 1.15 2.04 -7.63
C PRO A 98 1.30 1.27 -6.31
N LEU A 99 1.30 1.99 -5.18
CA LEU A 99 1.36 1.36 -3.86
C LEU A 99 0.04 0.71 -3.43
N LEU A 100 -1.01 0.81 -4.24
CA LEU A 100 -2.28 0.10 -4.07
C LEU A 100 -2.47 -1.02 -5.12
N ALA A 101 -1.42 -1.33 -5.88
CA ALA A 101 -1.52 -2.28 -7.00
C ALA A 101 -1.79 -3.72 -6.54
N LYS A 102 -2.51 -4.46 -7.39
CA LYS A 102 -2.67 -5.91 -7.29
C LYS A 102 -2.17 -6.59 -8.56
N PHE A 103 -1.26 -7.54 -8.43
CA PHE A 103 -0.60 -8.18 -9.57
C PHE A 103 -0.09 -9.57 -9.18
N ASP A 104 0.26 -10.41 -10.15
CA ASP A 104 0.90 -11.70 -9.90
C ASP A 104 2.42 -11.52 -9.81
N SER A 105 3.08 -12.29 -8.95
CA SER A 105 4.55 -12.37 -8.85
C SER A 105 5.27 -12.64 -10.19
N LYS A 106 4.57 -13.21 -11.18
CA LYS A 106 5.07 -13.44 -12.55
C LYS A 106 4.97 -12.21 -13.45
N ASP A 107 4.23 -11.20 -13.06
CA ASP A 107 4.12 -9.95 -13.81
C ASP A 107 5.44 -9.21 -13.77
N GLU A 108 5.80 -8.58 -14.89
CA GLU A 108 7.11 -7.94 -15.03
C GLU A 108 7.13 -6.57 -14.34
N LEU A 109 7.86 -6.48 -13.23
CA LEU A 109 8.21 -5.20 -12.61
C LEU A 109 9.56 -4.70 -13.13
N ILE A 110 9.68 -3.38 -13.24
CA ILE A 110 10.95 -2.74 -13.65
C ILE A 110 11.77 -2.43 -12.39
N GLN A 111 13.01 -2.91 -12.34
CA GLN A 111 13.94 -2.50 -11.30
C GLN A 111 14.26 -1.00 -11.48
N SER A 112 13.78 -0.16 -10.55
CA SER A 112 13.97 1.29 -10.58
C SER A 112 13.97 1.87 -9.16
N GLN A 113 14.60 3.03 -9.00
CA GLN A 113 14.53 3.86 -7.79
C GLN A 113 13.21 4.62 -7.64
N LYS A 114 12.35 4.61 -8.68
CA LYS A 114 11.05 5.29 -8.67
C LYS A 114 9.91 4.29 -8.72
N ILE A 115 9.01 4.38 -7.74
CA ILE A 115 7.78 3.56 -7.67
C ILE A 115 6.96 3.65 -8.95
N SER A 116 6.81 4.85 -9.53
CA SER A 116 6.05 5.04 -10.77
C SER A 116 6.63 4.28 -11.96
N GLN A 117 7.96 4.18 -12.04
CA GLN A 117 8.65 3.42 -13.10
C GLN A 117 8.57 1.92 -12.84
N MET A 118 8.66 1.48 -11.58
CA MET A 118 8.59 0.07 -11.22
C MET A 118 7.30 -0.60 -11.70
N PHE A 119 6.18 0.11 -11.62
CA PHE A 119 4.85 -0.35 -12.04
C PHE A 119 4.40 0.16 -13.41
N GLU A 120 5.34 0.59 -14.27
CA GLU A 120 5.00 1.14 -15.59
C GLU A 120 4.35 0.09 -16.50
N LYS A 121 4.76 -1.18 -16.39
CA LYS A 121 4.24 -2.30 -17.19
C LYS A 121 2.93 -2.89 -16.66
N ILE A 122 2.55 -2.59 -15.42
CA ILE A 122 1.33 -3.11 -14.81
C ILE A 122 0.15 -2.27 -15.33
N PRO A 123 -0.91 -2.89 -15.88
CA PRO A 123 -2.06 -2.16 -16.42
C PRO A 123 -2.76 -1.35 -15.32
N SER A 124 -3.42 -0.26 -15.71
CA SER A 124 -4.23 0.51 -14.77
C SER A 124 -5.63 -0.09 -14.61
N CYS A 125 -6.24 0.10 -13.44
CA CYS A 125 -7.63 -0.26 -13.18
C CYS A 125 -8.40 0.86 -12.47
N GLU A 126 -9.72 0.70 -12.34
CA GLU A 126 -10.56 1.64 -11.61
C GLU A 126 -10.32 1.51 -10.10
N GLY A 127 -10.09 2.64 -9.43
CA GLY A 127 -9.96 2.73 -7.96
C GLY A 127 -10.88 3.77 -7.35
N GLY A 128 -11.04 4.92 -8.01
CA GLY A 128 -11.89 6.01 -7.55
C GLY A 128 -11.44 6.58 -6.21
N ILE A 129 -12.37 7.15 -5.45
CA ILE A 129 -12.06 7.85 -4.19
C ILE A 129 -11.37 6.97 -3.15
N ARG A 130 -11.64 5.66 -3.17
CA ARG A 130 -11.04 4.70 -2.22
C ARG A 130 -9.56 4.46 -2.49
N ALA A 131 -9.10 4.71 -3.71
CA ALA A 131 -7.68 4.62 -4.06
C ALA A 131 -6.90 5.90 -3.76
N ARG A 132 -7.55 7.00 -3.36
CA ARG A 132 -6.87 8.24 -3.01
C ARG A 132 -5.97 8.03 -1.79
N ASN A 133 -4.68 8.32 -1.96
CA ASN A 133 -3.73 8.40 -0.85
C ASN A 133 -3.71 9.82 -0.27
N ILE A 134 -3.22 9.95 0.96
CA ILE A 134 -3.30 11.21 1.71
C ILE A 134 -1.91 11.65 2.14
N ASN A 135 -1.47 12.73 1.52
CA ASN A 135 -0.14 13.28 1.67
C ASN A 135 -0.15 14.58 2.48
N THR A 136 -1.30 15.28 2.55
CA THR A 136 -1.41 16.58 3.24
C THR A 136 -2.47 16.60 4.36
N PRO A 137 -2.28 17.43 5.40
CA PRO A 137 -3.31 17.62 6.44
C PRO A 137 -4.64 18.17 5.90
N GLU A 138 -4.59 18.94 4.81
CA GLU A 138 -5.77 19.45 4.11
C GLU A 138 -6.57 18.29 3.48
N GLU A 139 -5.92 17.42 2.72
CA GLU A 139 -6.53 16.19 2.17
C GLU A 139 -7.13 15.32 3.28
N PHE A 140 -6.43 15.21 4.42
CA PHE A 140 -6.95 14.46 5.56
C PHE A 140 -8.27 15.05 6.10
N LYS A 141 -8.41 16.38 6.17
CA LYS A 141 -9.66 17.03 6.59
C LYS A 141 -10.79 16.82 5.58
N GLU A 142 -10.47 16.78 4.30
CA GLU A 142 -11.46 16.54 3.24
C GLU A 142 -12.06 15.14 3.36
N ILE A 143 -11.21 14.13 3.58
CA ILE A 143 -11.68 12.76 3.70
C ILE A 143 -12.32 12.42 5.06
N GLN A 144 -12.11 13.23 6.10
CA GLN A 144 -12.72 12.99 7.42
C GLN A 144 -14.24 12.91 7.36
N SER A 145 -14.84 13.59 6.38
CA SER A 145 -16.28 13.51 6.12
C SER A 145 -16.75 12.13 5.62
N PHE A 146 -15.84 11.36 5.00
CA PHE A 146 -16.08 10.03 4.45
C PHE A 146 -15.71 8.89 5.40
N LEU A 147 -14.97 9.16 6.47
CA LEU A 147 -14.58 8.18 7.50
C LEU A 147 -15.67 7.92 8.57
N ARG A 148 -16.92 8.35 8.33
CA ARG A 148 -18.03 8.26 9.29
C ARG A 148 -18.85 6.99 9.17
#